data_AF-A0A946B0A1-F1
#
_entry.id   AF-A0A946B0A1-F1
#
_cell.length_a   1.000
_cell.length_b   1.000
_cell.length_c   1.000
_cell.angle_alpha   90.00
_cell.angle_beta   90.00
_cell.angle_gamma   90.00
#
_symmetry.space_group_name_H-M   'P 1'
#
loop_
_entity.id
_entity.type
_entity.pdbx_description
1 polymer ?
#
loop_
_entity_poly.entity_id
_entity_poly.type
_entity_poly.pdbx_seq_one_letter_code
_entity_poly.pdbx_strand_id
1 'polypeptide(L)'
;CHLGQGSATAPAEHAHGSHHETDQTLEVNEPILHGNFQQATCRNCHAEVVNLEGAPLLSKGKQLFIKLGCHGCHLADGYSKEGKVGPGLLRIASKVDPSWLYRWIKNPKGYLPKTRMPEFGFNEHDLQGVTAYILDASEKEFKLNRTFDPGDEEKGKKLFETVGCQACHTLNGKGENHAPDLSNIAQKVNADWLVTWIGGPHTYNPKSKMPDLRLNEEDATDIATYLIQFGKKEVIPGLEAKLRDPALIKHGETVVRRRGCFACHDIKGMEKEGRIAPELSAFGRKMIAELEFGDSHIPHTWEAWAGQKLKKPNTFRTERVLDKMPNFHLSQDDIDALLVLLKGFNGSKIPSKFRKILSEKEKTIETGRRIITKYNCRGCHNVEGEGGDIQKYLKAKAQYPPPLEMGNYHVGERLKSSWLYSFLRSPTPVRTWIKVKMPTFAFSDQEVKGLTEYFEAMSPGAEYETGVHKEKDNAVAQKGAEMVTYMDCGRCHDDGQKGIEFSLASQRLRQEWIPKWLKDTRSMIPWTPMPSHWVKDGEGYKVPTKFDEINSVGDVDTQVGTLKDLIVAYNTAELDFDASLGEGEGDDDEEGDGDGEEGGEEDEDEEEDE
;
A
#
# COMPACT_ATOMS: atom_id res chain seq x y z
N CYS A 1 -31.38 -14.63 -5.70
CA CYS A 1 -29.98 -14.27 -6.06
C CYS A 1 -29.52 -14.78 -7.44
N HIS A 2 -29.77 -16.01 -7.87
CA HIS A 2 -29.12 -16.60 -9.07
C HIS A 2 -29.71 -16.24 -10.45
N LEU A 3 -30.60 -15.22 -10.51
CA LEU A 3 -31.50 -14.92 -11.63
C LEU A 3 -32.41 -16.11 -11.97
N GLY A 4 -33.70 -15.94 -11.69
CA GLY A 4 -34.83 -16.84 -11.93
C GLY A 4 -36.07 -15.94 -11.89
N GLN A 5 -37.24 -16.44 -11.46
CA GLN A 5 -38.41 -15.58 -11.22
C GLN A 5 -38.16 -14.58 -10.07
N GLY A 6 -37.54 -13.44 -10.41
CA GLY A 6 -37.16 -12.39 -9.49
C GLY A 6 -35.83 -12.59 -8.75
N SER A 7 -35.33 -11.49 -8.19
CA SER A 7 -34.22 -11.49 -7.22
C SER A 7 -34.75 -11.99 -5.87
N ALA A 8 -34.97 -13.30 -5.71
CA ALA A 8 -35.51 -13.85 -4.46
C ALA A 8 -34.62 -13.46 -3.26
N THR A 9 -35.21 -12.73 -2.31
CA THR A 9 -34.64 -12.29 -1.01
C THR A 9 -35.41 -12.87 0.19
N ALA A 10 -36.27 -13.87 -0.03
CA ALA A 10 -37.12 -14.52 0.98
C ALA A 10 -36.87 -16.06 0.94
N PRO A 11 -37.42 -16.89 1.86
CA PRO A 11 -36.88 -18.23 2.19
C PRO A 11 -36.78 -19.16 0.98
N ALA A 12 -35.91 -20.17 1.06
CA ALA A 12 -35.53 -21.02 -0.07
C ALA A 12 -36.73 -21.65 -0.80
N GLU A 13 -37.86 -21.85 -0.12
CA GLU A 13 -39.12 -22.31 -0.72
C GLU A 13 -39.68 -21.35 -1.79
N HIS A 14 -39.34 -20.07 -1.73
CA HIS A 14 -39.72 -19.03 -2.70
C HIS A 14 -38.68 -18.85 -3.82
N ALA A 15 -37.62 -19.67 -3.86
CA ALA A 15 -36.71 -19.73 -4.99
C ALA A 15 -37.26 -20.75 -6.01
N HIS A 16 -38.16 -20.30 -6.87
CA HIS A 16 -38.81 -21.14 -7.87
C HIS A 16 -37.86 -21.33 -9.06
N GLY A 17 -37.46 -22.57 -9.32
CA GLY A 17 -36.51 -22.95 -10.39
C GLY A 17 -37.13 -23.60 -11.62
N SER A 18 -38.45 -23.76 -11.67
CA SER A 18 -39.14 -24.40 -12.78
C SER A 18 -40.46 -23.68 -13.07
N HIS A 19 -40.64 -23.14 -14.28
CA HIS A 19 -41.98 -22.77 -14.75
C HIS A 19 -42.34 -23.43 -16.06
N HIS A 20 -43.64 -23.76 -16.12
CA HIS A 20 -44.39 -24.30 -17.24
C HIS A 20 -44.41 -23.32 -18.43
N GLU A 21 -44.54 -23.88 -19.63
CA GLU A 21 -44.45 -23.26 -20.95
C GLU A 21 -45.38 -22.06 -21.22
N THR A 22 -46.23 -21.65 -20.27
CA THR A 22 -47.32 -20.67 -20.46
C THR A 22 -47.13 -19.31 -19.78
N ASP A 23 -46.15 -19.14 -18.89
CA ASP A 23 -45.88 -17.82 -18.30
C ASP A 23 -45.01 -16.98 -19.25
N GLN A 24 -45.57 -15.97 -19.90
CA GLN A 24 -44.84 -15.05 -20.79
C GLN A 24 -44.48 -13.73 -20.07
N THR A 25 -43.60 -13.79 -19.06
CA THR A 25 -42.99 -12.57 -18.48
C THR A 25 -41.59 -12.35 -19.05
N LEU A 26 -41.08 -11.11 -18.99
CA LEU A 26 -39.70 -10.76 -19.39
C LEU A 26 -38.62 -11.60 -18.66
N GLU A 27 -38.98 -12.28 -17.57
CA GLU A 27 -38.12 -13.11 -16.72
C GLU A 27 -37.90 -14.54 -17.28
N VAL A 28 -38.64 -14.95 -18.31
CA VAL A 28 -38.51 -16.26 -18.99
C VAL A 28 -37.17 -16.42 -19.72
N ASN A 29 -36.48 -15.30 -20.02
CA ASN A 29 -35.24 -15.29 -20.80
C ASN A 29 -33.96 -15.21 -19.96
N GLU A 30 -34.04 -15.29 -18.62
CA GLU A 30 -32.86 -15.25 -17.75
C GLU A 30 -32.60 -16.61 -17.11
N PRO A 31 -31.76 -17.48 -17.72
CA PRO A 31 -31.47 -18.78 -17.15
C PRO A 31 -30.76 -18.64 -15.80
N ILE A 32 -31.10 -19.54 -14.87
CA ILE A 32 -30.41 -19.67 -13.59
C ILE A 32 -28.91 -19.82 -13.85
N LEU A 33 -28.12 -18.96 -13.24
CA LEU A 33 -26.67 -19.07 -13.31
C LEU A 33 -26.23 -20.30 -12.50
N HIS A 34 -25.39 -21.14 -13.11
CA HIS A 34 -24.87 -22.36 -12.48
C HIS A 34 -23.37 -22.26 -12.22
N GLY A 35 -22.88 -23.07 -11.27
CA GLY A 35 -21.46 -23.15 -10.92
C GLY A 35 -20.88 -21.78 -10.58
N ASN A 36 -19.72 -21.46 -11.14
CA ASN A 36 -19.00 -20.22 -10.88
C ASN A 36 -19.83 -18.95 -11.18
N PHE A 37 -20.71 -18.98 -12.17
CA PHE A 37 -21.54 -17.84 -12.54
C PHE A 37 -22.59 -17.49 -11.49
N GLN A 38 -22.87 -18.37 -10.53
CA GLN A 38 -23.75 -18.07 -9.39
C GLN A 38 -23.31 -16.83 -8.60
N GLN A 39 -22.01 -16.54 -8.59
CA GLN A 39 -21.43 -15.38 -7.91
C GLN A 39 -21.67 -14.06 -8.64
N ALA A 40 -22.00 -14.08 -9.93
CA ALA A 40 -22.09 -12.88 -10.77
C ALA A 40 -23.15 -11.88 -10.26
N THR A 41 -24.25 -12.41 -9.74
CA THR A 41 -25.42 -11.62 -9.30
C THR A 41 -25.25 -11.04 -7.90
N CYS A 42 -24.30 -11.56 -7.10
CA CYS A 42 -23.93 -10.96 -5.82
C CYS A 42 -23.56 -9.48 -5.99
N ARG A 43 -22.97 -9.13 -7.15
CA ARG A 43 -22.67 -7.74 -7.52
C ARG A 43 -23.89 -6.82 -7.48
N ASN A 44 -25.09 -7.30 -7.83
CA ASN A 44 -26.28 -6.46 -7.94
C ASN A 44 -26.64 -5.79 -6.60
N CYS A 45 -26.34 -6.46 -5.47
CA CYS A 45 -26.56 -5.94 -4.13
C CYS A 45 -25.26 -5.51 -3.42
N HIS A 46 -24.12 -6.10 -3.78
CA HIS A 46 -22.80 -5.86 -3.17
C HIS A 46 -21.81 -5.21 -4.13
N ALA A 47 -22.26 -4.30 -5.00
CA ALA A 47 -21.40 -3.66 -5.99
C ALA A 47 -20.19 -2.97 -5.34
N GLU A 48 -20.43 -2.30 -4.20
CA GLU A 48 -19.45 -1.46 -3.50
C GLU A 48 -18.45 -2.24 -2.62
N VAL A 49 -18.75 -3.50 -2.30
CA VAL A 49 -17.91 -4.38 -1.47
C VAL A 49 -16.84 -5.02 -2.35
N VAL A 50 -15.56 -4.77 -2.06
CA VAL A 50 -14.46 -5.30 -2.87
C VAL A 50 -14.20 -6.78 -2.53
N ASN A 51 -14.12 -7.09 -1.25
CA ASN A 51 -13.88 -8.44 -0.73
C ASN A 51 -15.19 -9.00 -0.18
N LEU A 52 -15.91 -9.76 -1.00
CA LEU A 52 -17.19 -10.35 -0.65
C LEU A 52 -16.97 -11.81 -0.22
N GLU A 53 -17.17 -12.06 1.07
CA GLU A 53 -17.17 -13.42 1.61
C GLU A 53 -18.20 -14.30 0.88
N GLY A 54 -17.82 -15.53 0.53
CA GLY A 54 -18.66 -16.44 -0.25
C GLY A 54 -18.66 -16.20 -1.77
N ALA A 55 -18.00 -15.15 -2.28
CA ALA A 55 -17.91 -14.87 -3.73
C ALA A 55 -16.47 -14.58 -4.21
N PRO A 56 -15.52 -15.52 -4.02
CA PRO A 56 -14.09 -15.27 -4.28
C PRO A 56 -13.77 -14.99 -5.75
N LEU A 57 -14.46 -15.62 -6.71
CA LEU A 57 -14.23 -15.36 -8.14
C LEU A 57 -14.76 -13.99 -8.55
N LEU A 58 -15.92 -13.58 -8.03
CA LEU A 58 -16.41 -12.22 -8.24
C LEU A 58 -15.42 -11.21 -7.67
N SER A 59 -14.96 -11.39 -6.43
CA SER A 59 -13.97 -10.49 -5.82
C SER A 59 -12.67 -10.44 -6.62
N LYS A 60 -12.15 -11.59 -7.08
CA LYS A 60 -10.99 -11.63 -7.99
C LYS A 60 -11.27 -10.87 -9.29
N GLY A 61 -12.43 -11.06 -9.91
CA GLY A 61 -12.85 -10.36 -11.12
C GLY A 61 -12.88 -8.85 -10.95
N LYS A 62 -13.48 -8.35 -9.85
CA LYS A 62 -13.51 -6.92 -9.49
C LYS A 62 -12.09 -6.35 -9.37
N GLN A 63 -11.20 -7.06 -8.68
CA GLN A 63 -9.81 -6.63 -8.52
C GLN A 63 -9.06 -6.61 -9.85
N LEU A 64 -9.24 -7.63 -10.71
CA LEU A 64 -8.62 -7.69 -12.03
C LEU A 64 -9.10 -6.56 -12.95
N PHE A 65 -10.39 -6.26 -12.96
CA PHE A 65 -10.97 -5.20 -13.77
C PHE A 65 -10.36 -3.82 -13.46
N ILE A 66 -10.11 -3.54 -12.18
CA ILE A 66 -9.38 -2.34 -11.74
C ILE A 66 -7.90 -2.47 -12.09
N LYS A 67 -7.24 -3.57 -11.71
CA LYS A 67 -5.79 -3.74 -11.88
C LYS A 67 -5.33 -3.67 -13.34
N LEU A 68 -6.13 -4.19 -14.28
CA LEU A 68 -5.87 -4.18 -15.72
C LEU A 68 -6.30 -2.88 -16.41
N GLY A 69 -7.02 -1.98 -15.72
CA GLY A 69 -7.48 -0.72 -16.27
C GLY A 69 -8.62 -0.84 -17.28
N CYS A 70 -9.42 -1.92 -17.21
CA CYS A 70 -10.54 -2.13 -18.13
C CYS A 70 -11.51 -0.93 -18.12
N HIS A 71 -11.74 -0.32 -16.95
CA HIS A 71 -12.56 0.87 -16.75
C HIS A 71 -12.06 2.15 -17.47
N GLY A 72 -10.78 2.17 -17.86
CA GLY A 72 -10.19 3.28 -18.61
C GLY A 72 -10.73 3.33 -20.04
N CYS A 73 -10.88 2.16 -20.68
CA CYS A 73 -11.42 2.05 -22.03
C CYS A 73 -12.93 1.83 -22.03
N HIS A 74 -13.44 1.01 -21.11
CA HIS A 74 -14.83 0.62 -21.00
C HIS A 74 -15.53 1.40 -19.89
N LEU A 75 -16.67 2.02 -20.19
CA LEU A 75 -17.55 2.49 -19.12
C LEU A 75 -18.20 1.27 -18.44
N ALA A 76 -18.19 1.23 -17.12
CA ALA A 76 -18.88 0.19 -16.36
C ALA A 76 -19.43 0.76 -15.05
N ASP A 77 -20.65 0.35 -14.72
CA ASP A 77 -21.32 0.69 -13.48
C ASP A 77 -20.45 0.36 -12.25
N GLY A 78 -20.30 1.32 -11.34
CA GLY A 78 -19.43 1.22 -10.16
C GLY A 78 -17.94 1.50 -10.38
N TYR A 79 -17.49 1.72 -11.62
CA TYR A 79 -16.05 1.91 -11.94
C TYR A 79 -15.72 3.22 -12.67
N SER A 80 -16.70 4.11 -12.87
CA SER A 80 -16.53 5.33 -13.66
C SER A 80 -15.54 6.35 -13.06
N LYS A 81 -15.30 6.28 -11.75
CA LYS A 81 -14.41 7.17 -10.98
C LYS A 81 -13.01 6.58 -10.72
N GLU A 82 -12.75 5.36 -11.18
CA GLU A 82 -11.46 4.71 -10.97
C GLU A 82 -10.35 5.43 -11.75
N GLY A 83 -9.22 5.68 -11.09
CA GLY A 83 -8.09 6.43 -11.65
C GLY A 83 -7.27 5.61 -12.65
N LYS A 84 -6.53 6.29 -13.53
CA LYS A 84 -5.67 5.65 -14.53
C LYS A 84 -4.65 4.70 -13.89
N VAL A 85 -4.43 3.56 -14.55
CA VAL A 85 -3.56 2.49 -14.03
C VAL A 85 -2.12 2.54 -14.56
N GLY A 86 -1.91 3.16 -15.71
CA GLY A 86 -0.60 3.28 -16.33
C GLY A 86 0.22 4.42 -15.71
N PRO A 87 1.56 4.35 -15.77
CA PRO A 87 2.40 5.46 -15.35
C PRO A 87 2.15 6.70 -16.22
N GLY A 88 2.30 7.88 -15.63
CA GLY A 88 2.30 9.13 -16.39
C GLY A 88 3.44 9.16 -17.41
N LEU A 89 3.14 9.60 -18.63
CA LEU A 89 4.07 9.71 -19.75
C LEU A 89 4.53 11.15 -19.99
N LEU A 90 4.07 12.11 -19.19
CA LEU A 90 4.38 13.54 -19.33
C LEU A 90 5.87 13.85 -19.43
N ARG A 91 6.74 13.05 -18.80
CA ARG A 91 8.19 13.29 -18.73
C ARG A 91 9.02 12.11 -19.27
N ILE A 92 8.41 11.19 -20.02
CA ILE A 92 9.05 9.91 -20.35
C ILE A 92 10.38 10.07 -21.12
N ALA A 93 10.52 11.10 -21.95
CA ALA A 93 11.77 11.37 -22.68
C ALA A 93 12.99 11.61 -21.77
N SER A 94 12.80 12.13 -20.54
CA SER A 94 13.90 12.29 -19.58
C SER A 94 14.16 11.04 -18.73
N LYS A 95 13.41 9.96 -18.93
CA LYS A 95 13.52 8.72 -18.16
C LYS A 95 14.10 7.57 -18.96
N VAL A 96 13.65 7.36 -20.20
CA VAL A 96 13.91 6.12 -20.94
C VAL A 96 14.80 6.34 -22.16
N ASP A 97 15.49 5.27 -22.54
CA ASP A 97 16.11 5.18 -23.86
C ASP A 97 15.04 5.02 -24.98
N PRO A 98 15.15 5.73 -26.12
CA PRO A 98 14.19 5.63 -27.22
C PRO A 98 14.06 4.22 -27.81
N SER A 99 15.17 3.48 -27.90
CA SER A 99 15.18 2.10 -28.39
C SER A 99 14.52 1.16 -27.39
N TRP A 100 14.68 1.41 -26.08
CA TRP A 100 13.91 0.71 -25.07
C TRP A 100 12.40 0.99 -25.21
N LEU A 101 11.99 2.24 -25.38
CA LEU A 101 10.56 2.58 -25.50
C LEU A 101 9.91 1.88 -26.70
N TYR A 102 10.60 1.86 -27.84
CA TYR A 102 10.17 1.13 -29.03
C TYR A 102 9.99 -0.37 -28.72
N ARG A 103 10.98 -1.02 -28.08
CA ARG A 103 10.89 -2.46 -27.71
C ARG A 103 9.78 -2.73 -26.69
N TRP A 104 9.60 -1.83 -25.72
CA TRP A 104 8.55 -1.92 -24.70
C TRP A 104 7.15 -1.85 -25.29
N ILE A 105 6.90 -0.94 -26.23
CA ILE A 105 5.60 -0.82 -26.91
C ILE A 105 5.35 -2.04 -27.82
N LYS A 106 6.40 -2.60 -28.42
CA LYS A 106 6.33 -3.79 -29.28
C LYS A 106 5.96 -5.05 -28.50
N ASN A 107 6.67 -5.32 -27.40
CA ASN A 107 6.50 -6.52 -26.58
C ASN A 107 6.83 -6.23 -25.11
N PRO A 108 5.86 -5.70 -24.33
CA PRO A 108 6.11 -5.33 -22.94
C PRO A 108 6.38 -6.56 -22.06
N LYS A 109 5.76 -7.72 -22.35
CA LYS A 109 5.97 -8.98 -21.61
C LYS A 109 7.37 -9.56 -21.82
N GLY A 110 8.03 -9.24 -22.94
CA GLY A 110 9.42 -9.61 -23.17
C GLY A 110 10.41 -8.93 -22.22
N TYR A 111 10.09 -7.73 -21.74
CA TYR A 111 10.89 -7.02 -20.73
C TYR A 111 10.41 -7.32 -19.29
N LEU A 112 9.10 -7.24 -19.05
CA LEU A 112 8.50 -7.48 -17.73
C LEU A 112 7.37 -8.51 -17.86
N PRO A 113 7.63 -9.81 -17.60
CA PRO A 113 6.65 -10.88 -17.82
C PRO A 113 5.30 -10.67 -17.14
N LYS A 114 5.31 -10.06 -15.95
CA LYS A 114 4.12 -9.78 -15.13
C LYS A 114 3.51 -8.39 -15.38
N THR A 115 3.94 -7.68 -16.43
CA THR A 115 3.38 -6.38 -16.79
C THR A 115 1.89 -6.48 -17.10
N ARG A 116 1.16 -5.41 -16.75
CA ARG A 116 -0.25 -5.23 -17.08
C ARG A 116 -0.45 -4.45 -18.37
N MET A 117 0.63 -3.87 -18.94
CA MET A 117 0.56 -3.22 -20.23
C MET A 117 0.33 -4.27 -21.32
N PRO A 118 -0.77 -4.18 -22.07
CA PRO A 118 -1.13 -5.18 -23.05
C PRO A 118 -0.34 -5.01 -24.35
N GLU A 119 -0.39 -6.04 -25.19
CA GLU A 119 0.22 -6.02 -26.51
C GLU A 119 -0.80 -5.52 -27.55
N PHE A 120 -0.41 -4.49 -28.31
CA PHE A 120 -1.28 -3.85 -29.30
C PHE A 120 -1.13 -4.42 -30.72
N GLY A 121 -0.09 -5.22 -30.99
CA GLY A 121 0.16 -5.82 -32.31
C GLY A 121 0.39 -4.79 -33.41
N PHE A 122 1.17 -3.73 -33.12
CA PHE A 122 1.50 -2.70 -34.10
C PHE A 122 2.36 -3.23 -35.25
N ASN A 123 2.10 -2.73 -36.46
CA ASN A 123 3.08 -2.84 -37.54
C ASN A 123 4.24 -1.85 -37.29
N GLU A 124 5.30 -1.96 -38.09
CA GLU A 124 6.52 -1.15 -37.91
C GLU A 124 6.27 0.36 -37.99
N HIS A 125 5.42 0.82 -38.90
CA HIS A 125 5.12 2.25 -39.05
C HIS A 125 4.31 2.81 -37.87
N ASP A 126 3.29 2.06 -37.41
CA ASP A 126 2.52 2.42 -36.21
C ASP A 126 3.41 2.44 -34.97
N LEU A 127 4.29 1.45 -34.82
CA LEU A 127 5.19 1.34 -33.67
C LEU A 127 6.18 2.51 -33.61
N GLN A 128 6.82 2.83 -34.74
CA GLN A 128 7.71 3.98 -34.85
C GLN A 128 6.95 5.29 -34.60
N GLY A 129 5.75 5.44 -35.17
CA GLY A 129 4.89 6.60 -34.95
C GLY A 129 4.53 6.81 -33.48
N VAL A 130 4.00 5.78 -32.82
CA VAL A 130 3.62 5.84 -31.40
C VAL A 130 4.84 6.19 -30.53
N THR A 131 6.00 5.58 -30.81
CA THR A 131 7.25 5.90 -30.09
C THR A 131 7.66 7.36 -30.29
N ALA A 132 7.64 7.84 -31.54
CA ALA A 132 8.00 9.20 -31.91
C ALA A 132 7.10 10.23 -31.20
N TYR A 133 5.79 10.02 -31.26
CA TYR A 133 4.83 10.91 -30.63
C TYR A 133 4.95 10.94 -29.10
N ILE A 134 5.11 9.78 -28.44
CA ILE A 134 5.23 9.74 -26.98
C ILE A 134 6.49 10.50 -26.51
N LEU A 135 7.59 10.41 -27.25
CA LEU A 135 8.80 11.16 -26.94
C LEU A 135 8.63 12.66 -27.21
N ASP A 136 8.07 13.05 -28.36
CA ASP A 136 7.87 14.47 -28.70
C ASP A 136 6.84 15.17 -27.78
N ALA A 137 5.80 14.44 -27.35
CA ALA A 137 4.79 14.94 -26.43
C ALA A 137 5.30 15.13 -24.99
N SER A 138 6.50 14.65 -24.66
CA SER A 138 7.09 14.84 -23.33
C SER A 138 7.35 16.34 -23.04
N GLU A 139 7.32 16.70 -21.76
CA GLU A 139 7.64 18.04 -21.25
C GLU A 139 9.08 18.41 -21.58
N LYS A 140 9.26 19.30 -22.55
CA LYS A 140 10.57 19.73 -23.06
C LYS A 140 11.38 20.55 -22.04
N GLU A 141 10.70 21.31 -21.18
CA GLU A 141 11.33 22.19 -20.18
C GLU A 141 11.65 21.48 -18.85
N PHE A 142 11.21 20.23 -18.66
CA PHE A 142 11.46 19.52 -17.41
C PHE A 142 12.92 19.07 -17.33
N LYS A 143 13.60 19.46 -16.25
CA LYS A 143 14.97 19.05 -15.96
C LYS A 143 15.01 18.16 -14.72
N LEU A 144 15.80 17.09 -14.79
CA LEU A 144 16.16 16.31 -13.61
C LEU A 144 16.95 17.20 -12.65
N ASN A 145 16.67 17.05 -11.35
CA ASN A 145 17.27 17.88 -10.31
C ASN A 145 18.56 17.28 -9.72
N ARG A 146 18.99 16.11 -10.20
CA ARG A 146 20.23 15.42 -9.81
C ARG A 146 20.92 14.89 -11.05
N THR A 147 22.23 14.81 -10.98
CA THR A 147 23.08 14.17 -11.99
C THR A 147 23.73 12.95 -11.35
N PHE A 148 23.86 11.86 -12.10
CA PHE A 148 24.47 10.66 -11.59
C PHE A 148 26.00 10.78 -11.62
N ASP A 149 26.60 10.57 -10.46
CA ASP A 149 28.03 10.34 -10.27
C ASP A 149 28.18 8.97 -9.58
N PRO A 150 29.00 8.03 -10.06
CA PRO A 150 29.11 6.71 -9.44
C PRO A 150 29.52 6.79 -7.95
N GLY A 151 28.73 6.14 -7.09
CA GLY A 151 28.99 5.97 -5.66
C GLY A 151 29.54 4.59 -5.30
N ASP A 152 29.31 4.15 -4.07
CA ASP A 152 29.75 2.85 -3.56
C ASP A 152 28.70 1.76 -3.83
N GLU A 153 29.07 0.74 -4.60
CA GLU A 153 28.21 -0.37 -4.96
C GLU A 153 27.81 -1.25 -3.75
N GLU A 154 28.77 -1.57 -2.88
CA GLU A 154 28.53 -2.45 -1.73
C GLU A 154 27.63 -1.78 -0.70
N LYS A 155 27.86 -0.49 -0.46
CA LYS A 155 26.98 0.35 0.37
C LYS A 155 25.59 0.45 -0.25
N GLY A 156 25.50 0.65 -1.57
CA GLY A 156 24.24 0.66 -2.32
C GLY A 156 23.43 -0.62 -2.18
N LYS A 157 24.09 -1.78 -2.28
CA LYS A 157 23.48 -3.09 -2.06
C LYS A 157 22.96 -3.24 -0.64
N LYS A 158 23.78 -2.88 0.37
CA LYS A 158 23.40 -2.95 1.78
C LYS A 158 22.19 -2.05 2.08
N LEU A 159 22.16 -0.84 1.51
CA LEU A 159 21.03 0.07 1.63
C LEU A 159 19.77 -0.53 0.99
N PHE A 160 19.86 -1.05 -0.23
CA PHE A 160 18.73 -1.69 -0.92
C PHE A 160 18.07 -2.80 -0.09
N GLU A 161 18.88 -3.60 0.61
CA GLU A 161 18.42 -4.70 1.48
C GLU A 161 17.88 -4.21 2.85
N THR A 162 18.28 -3.02 3.32
CA THR A 162 18.00 -2.57 4.69
C THR A 162 17.01 -1.41 4.82
N VAL A 163 16.82 -0.61 3.77
CA VAL A 163 15.87 0.53 3.76
C VAL A 163 14.47 0.13 3.29
N GLY A 164 14.27 -1.13 2.90
CA GLY A 164 12.96 -1.71 2.61
C GLY A 164 12.56 -1.73 1.14
N CYS A 165 13.49 -1.56 0.20
CA CYS A 165 13.21 -1.65 -1.24
C CYS A 165 12.54 -2.98 -1.61
N GLN A 166 12.96 -4.09 -0.98
CA GLN A 166 12.47 -5.44 -1.22
C GLN A 166 11.04 -5.71 -0.72
N ALA A 167 10.45 -4.81 0.09
CA ALA A 167 9.04 -4.89 0.48
C ALA A 167 8.09 -4.62 -0.69
N CYS A 168 8.59 -4.00 -1.75
CA CYS A 168 7.82 -3.62 -2.93
C CYS A 168 8.45 -4.13 -4.23
N HIS A 169 9.78 -4.11 -4.34
CA HIS A 169 10.50 -4.43 -5.57
C HIS A 169 11.11 -5.83 -5.52
N THR A 170 11.00 -6.53 -6.64
CA THR A 170 11.78 -7.74 -6.90
C THR A 170 13.11 -7.36 -7.56
N LEU A 171 14.19 -8.06 -7.19
CA LEU A 171 15.50 -8.02 -7.84
C LEU A 171 16.08 -9.44 -7.90
N ASN A 172 16.29 -9.96 -9.11
CA ASN A 172 16.74 -11.34 -9.38
C ASN A 172 15.95 -12.39 -8.61
N GLY A 173 14.63 -12.25 -8.59
CA GLY A 173 13.70 -13.18 -7.91
C GLY A 173 13.60 -13.00 -6.38
N LYS A 174 14.33 -12.05 -5.78
CA LYS A 174 14.23 -11.72 -4.35
C LYS A 174 13.41 -10.45 -4.14
N GLY A 175 12.55 -10.43 -3.13
CA GLY A 175 11.66 -9.31 -2.84
C GLY A 175 10.23 -9.56 -3.32
N GLU A 176 9.36 -8.59 -3.07
CA GLU A 176 7.94 -8.69 -3.36
C GLU A 176 7.59 -8.16 -4.77
N ASN A 177 6.45 -8.63 -5.30
CA ASN A 177 5.99 -8.30 -6.65
C ASN A 177 4.82 -7.29 -6.62
N HIS A 178 5.01 -6.18 -5.91
CA HIS A 178 4.05 -5.08 -5.88
C HIS A 178 4.45 -3.96 -6.86
N ALA A 179 5.73 -3.59 -6.86
CA ALA A 179 6.34 -2.59 -7.71
C ALA A 179 7.14 -3.25 -8.86
N PRO A 180 7.63 -2.48 -9.86
CA PRO A 180 8.34 -3.05 -10.99
C PRO A 180 9.57 -3.87 -10.58
N ASP A 181 9.76 -5.00 -11.24
CA ASP A 181 10.99 -5.78 -11.15
C ASP A 181 12.19 -4.95 -11.64
N LEU A 182 13.24 -4.91 -10.84
CA LEU A 182 14.45 -4.11 -11.06
C LEU A 182 15.59 -4.89 -11.72
N SER A 183 15.41 -6.19 -12.00
CA SER A 183 16.46 -7.08 -12.56
C SER A 183 17.00 -6.65 -13.93
N ASN A 184 16.30 -5.75 -14.62
CA ASN A 184 16.68 -5.22 -15.93
C ASN A 184 16.55 -3.69 -15.99
N ILE A 185 16.60 -2.99 -14.84
CA ILE A 185 16.33 -1.55 -14.78
C ILE A 185 17.26 -0.74 -15.66
N ALA A 186 18.55 -1.11 -15.77
CA ALA A 186 19.53 -0.38 -16.55
C ALA A 186 19.28 -0.45 -18.07
N GLN A 187 18.52 -1.44 -18.55
CA GLN A 187 18.08 -1.47 -19.95
C GLN A 187 17.11 -0.34 -20.28
N LYS A 188 16.36 0.12 -19.27
CA LYS A 188 15.23 1.02 -19.41
C LYS A 188 15.61 2.46 -19.16
N VAL A 189 16.30 2.73 -18.06
CA VAL A 189 16.42 4.09 -17.52
C VAL A 189 17.79 4.72 -17.82
N ASN A 190 17.85 6.04 -17.80
CA ASN A 190 19.13 6.74 -17.65
C ASN A 190 19.50 6.88 -16.16
N ALA A 191 20.79 7.05 -15.87
CA ALA A 191 21.32 7.02 -14.52
C ALA A 191 20.91 8.28 -13.73
N ASP A 192 20.92 9.47 -14.37
CA ASP A 192 20.43 10.72 -13.78
C ASP A 192 18.97 10.59 -13.28
N TRP A 193 18.11 9.96 -14.09
CA TRP A 193 16.74 9.70 -13.71
C TRP A 193 16.66 8.79 -12.49
N LEU A 194 17.54 7.78 -12.41
CA LEU A 194 17.52 6.82 -11.33
C LEU A 194 17.86 7.47 -9.99
N VAL A 195 18.91 8.30 -9.93
CA VAL A 195 19.27 9.04 -8.71
C VAL A 195 18.22 10.11 -8.35
N THR A 196 17.66 10.83 -9.32
CA THR A 196 16.52 11.76 -9.08
C THR A 196 15.31 11.02 -8.53
N TRP A 197 14.99 9.84 -9.08
CA TRP A 197 13.81 9.07 -8.70
C TRP A 197 13.95 8.45 -7.31
N ILE A 198 15.10 7.85 -6.99
CA ILE A 198 15.38 7.26 -5.67
C ILE A 198 15.42 8.35 -4.60
N GLY A 199 16.03 9.49 -4.93
CA GLY A 199 16.20 10.61 -4.03
C GLY A 199 14.93 11.41 -3.71
N GLY A 200 13.87 11.24 -4.49
CA GLY A 200 12.64 12.02 -4.33
C GLY A 200 11.67 11.79 -5.48
N PRO A 201 10.93 10.65 -5.51
CA PRO A 201 10.11 10.27 -6.67
C PRO A 201 9.00 11.29 -6.99
N HIS A 202 8.55 12.04 -5.98
CA HIS A 202 7.51 13.07 -6.10
C HIS A 202 7.97 14.32 -6.85
N THR A 203 9.28 14.57 -6.93
CA THR A 203 9.85 15.66 -7.75
C THR A 203 9.66 15.38 -9.25
N TYR A 204 9.80 14.12 -9.66
CA TYR A 204 9.56 13.66 -11.01
C TYR A 204 8.08 13.39 -11.28
N ASN A 205 7.33 12.83 -10.33
CA ASN A 205 5.90 12.58 -10.45
C ASN A 205 5.18 12.86 -9.12
N PRO A 206 4.48 14.00 -8.98
CA PRO A 206 3.78 14.37 -7.75
C PRO A 206 2.72 13.37 -7.29
N LYS A 207 2.26 12.48 -8.18
CA LYS A 207 1.27 11.42 -7.90
C LYS A 207 1.92 10.04 -7.82
N SER A 208 3.24 9.96 -7.61
CA SER A 208 3.95 8.70 -7.52
C SER A 208 3.42 7.85 -6.35
N LYS A 209 3.23 6.55 -6.61
CA LYS A 209 2.92 5.57 -5.56
C LYS A 209 4.17 5.12 -4.81
N MET A 210 5.36 5.23 -5.44
CA MET A 210 6.61 4.99 -4.74
C MET A 210 6.78 6.11 -3.71
N PRO A 211 6.85 5.79 -2.42
CA PRO A 211 7.03 6.79 -1.40
C PRO A 211 8.46 7.33 -1.43
N ASP A 212 8.65 8.49 -0.83
CA ASP A 212 9.97 9.04 -0.56
C ASP A 212 10.54 8.34 0.68
N LEU A 213 11.67 7.64 0.51
CA LEU A 213 12.36 6.92 1.57
C LEU A 213 13.20 7.85 2.47
N ARG A 214 13.22 9.16 2.17
CA ARG A 214 13.99 10.21 2.86
C ARG A 214 15.48 9.90 2.90
N LEU A 215 15.99 9.40 1.78
CA LEU A 215 17.42 9.14 1.59
C LEU A 215 18.16 10.44 1.35
N ASN A 216 19.36 10.57 1.91
CA ASN A 216 20.27 11.64 1.53
C ASN A 216 20.79 11.40 0.09
N GLU A 217 21.54 12.35 -0.43
CA GLU A 217 22.04 12.29 -1.82
C GLU A 217 23.03 11.14 -2.05
N GLU A 218 23.92 10.91 -1.09
CA GLU A 218 24.93 9.83 -1.14
C GLU A 218 24.25 8.45 -1.16
N ASP A 219 23.34 8.18 -0.24
CA ASP A 219 22.60 6.92 -0.15
C ASP A 219 21.78 6.65 -1.42
N ALA A 220 21.15 7.68 -1.99
CA ALA A 220 20.41 7.55 -3.24
C ALA A 220 21.35 7.22 -4.42
N THR A 221 22.55 7.78 -4.41
CA THR A 221 23.58 7.59 -5.44
C THR A 221 24.22 6.21 -5.35
N ASP A 222 24.52 5.74 -4.14
CA ASP A 222 25.03 4.38 -3.88
C ASP A 222 24.01 3.33 -4.37
N ILE A 223 22.73 3.49 -4.03
CA ILE A 223 21.67 2.59 -4.51
C ILE A 223 21.53 2.68 -6.04
N ALA A 224 21.61 3.88 -6.64
CA ALA A 224 21.56 4.03 -8.09
C ALA A 224 22.75 3.32 -8.78
N THR A 225 23.94 3.41 -8.19
CA THR A 225 25.16 2.74 -8.65
C THR A 225 25.02 1.23 -8.58
N TYR A 226 24.51 0.71 -7.46
CA TYR A 226 24.17 -0.70 -7.35
C TYR A 226 23.13 -1.13 -8.38
N LEU A 227 22.11 -0.32 -8.67
CA LEU A 227 21.02 -0.70 -9.57
C LEU A 227 21.37 -0.60 -11.07
N ILE A 228 22.27 0.30 -11.47
CA ILE A 228 22.61 0.52 -12.89
C ILE A 228 23.43 -0.63 -13.50
N GLN A 229 23.90 -1.59 -12.69
CA GLN A 229 24.52 -2.82 -13.18
C GLN A 229 23.51 -3.86 -13.73
N PHE A 230 22.22 -3.74 -13.38
CA PHE A 230 21.23 -4.75 -13.71
C PHE A 230 20.58 -4.52 -15.08
N GLY A 231 21.16 -5.17 -16.09
CA GLY A 231 20.70 -5.17 -17.47
C GLY A 231 21.58 -4.34 -18.41
N LYS A 232 21.52 -4.63 -19.70
CA LYS A 232 22.29 -3.91 -20.73
C LYS A 232 21.38 -3.13 -21.68
N LYS A 233 21.76 -1.88 -21.99
CA LYS A 233 21.07 -1.08 -23.00
C LYS A 233 21.26 -1.69 -24.39
N GLU A 234 20.17 -1.82 -25.12
CA GLU A 234 20.15 -2.27 -26.52
C GLU A 234 19.64 -1.14 -27.39
N VAL A 235 20.57 -0.53 -28.13
CA VAL A 235 20.30 0.59 -29.04
C VAL A 235 19.94 0.05 -30.42
N ILE A 236 18.91 0.61 -31.04
CA ILE A 236 18.52 0.32 -32.42
C ILE A 236 19.16 1.39 -33.33
N PRO A 237 20.16 1.04 -34.15
CA PRO A 237 20.88 2.03 -34.98
C PRO A 237 19.93 2.81 -35.91
N GLY A 238 20.07 4.14 -35.90
CA GLY A 238 19.30 5.03 -36.77
C GLY A 238 17.82 5.23 -36.39
N LEU A 239 17.32 4.59 -35.33
CA LEU A 239 15.93 4.76 -34.89
C LEU A 239 15.67 6.21 -34.45
N GLU A 240 16.52 6.78 -33.61
CA GLU A 240 16.33 8.13 -33.05
C GLU A 240 16.19 9.22 -34.11
N ALA A 241 16.95 9.13 -35.20
CA ALA A 241 16.84 10.06 -36.32
C ALA A 241 15.46 9.97 -36.98
N LYS A 242 14.93 8.76 -37.16
CA LYS A 242 13.58 8.53 -37.71
C LYS A 242 12.48 9.08 -36.79
N LEU A 243 12.63 8.91 -35.47
CA LEU A 243 11.64 9.35 -34.48
C LEU A 243 11.47 10.88 -34.43
N ARG A 244 12.35 11.66 -35.07
CA ARG A 244 12.26 13.12 -35.18
C ARG A 244 11.46 13.59 -36.40
N ASP A 245 11.02 12.70 -37.28
CA ASP A 245 10.22 13.05 -38.46
C ASP A 245 8.84 13.59 -38.05
N PRO A 246 8.49 14.86 -38.39
CA PRO A 246 7.19 15.44 -38.08
C PRO A 246 5.99 14.66 -38.65
N ALA A 247 6.14 14.04 -39.83
CA ALA A 247 5.08 13.24 -40.44
C ALA A 247 4.81 11.98 -39.62
N LEU A 248 5.88 11.33 -39.15
CA LEU A 248 5.81 10.15 -38.29
C LEU A 248 5.21 10.47 -36.92
N ILE A 249 5.57 11.61 -36.32
CA ILE A 249 5.00 12.10 -35.05
C ILE A 249 3.49 12.31 -35.19
N LYS A 250 3.04 12.96 -36.28
CA LYS A 250 1.61 13.18 -36.55
C LYS A 250 0.84 11.87 -36.78
N HIS A 251 1.45 10.90 -37.47
CA HIS A 251 0.89 9.55 -37.59
C HIS A 251 0.76 8.89 -36.21
N GLY A 252 1.81 8.96 -35.41
CA GLY A 252 1.85 8.48 -34.04
C GLY A 252 0.72 9.02 -33.16
N GLU A 253 0.48 10.33 -33.21
CA GLU A 253 -0.64 10.96 -32.50
C GLU A 253 -1.99 10.30 -32.85
N THR A 254 -2.21 10.07 -34.15
CA THR A 254 -3.44 9.44 -34.65
C THR A 254 -3.58 8.01 -34.13
N VAL A 255 -2.49 7.24 -34.13
CA VAL A 255 -2.48 5.86 -33.62
C VAL A 255 -2.75 5.85 -32.11
N VAL A 256 -2.09 6.74 -31.35
CA VAL A 256 -2.25 6.86 -29.89
C VAL A 256 -3.70 7.19 -29.53
N ARG A 257 -4.32 8.16 -30.22
CA ARG A 257 -5.75 8.48 -30.01
C ARG A 257 -6.64 7.29 -30.34
N ARG A 258 -6.43 6.66 -31.49
CA ARG A 258 -7.26 5.54 -31.98
C ARG A 258 -7.17 4.30 -31.09
N ARG A 259 -6.02 4.06 -30.47
CA ARG A 259 -5.75 2.93 -29.57
C ARG A 259 -6.04 3.24 -28.11
N GLY A 260 -6.31 4.50 -27.78
CA GLY A 260 -6.75 4.91 -26.45
C GLY A 260 -5.66 4.81 -25.39
N CYS A 261 -4.38 5.05 -25.72
CA CYS A 261 -3.30 4.95 -24.74
C CYS A 261 -3.53 5.90 -23.53
N PHE A 262 -4.18 7.05 -23.78
CA PHE A 262 -4.57 8.02 -22.77
C PHE A 262 -5.57 7.48 -21.73
N ALA A 263 -6.25 6.37 -22.01
CA ALA A 263 -7.18 5.72 -21.08
C ALA A 263 -6.45 5.14 -19.86
N CYS A 264 -5.18 4.74 -20.05
CA CYS A 264 -4.33 4.23 -19.00
C CYS A 264 -3.21 5.21 -18.62
N HIS A 265 -2.79 6.08 -19.52
CA HIS A 265 -1.63 6.96 -19.32
C HIS A 265 -2.01 8.44 -19.30
N ASP A 266 -1.31 9.24 -18.50
CA ASP A 266 -1.33 10.70 -18.64
C ASP A 266 -0.39 11.10 -19.77
N ILE A 267 -0.96 11.63 -20.86
CA ILE A 267 -0.28 12.05 -22.09
C ILE A 267 -0.64 13.50 -22.33
N LYS A 268 0.38 14.33 -22.55
CA LYS A 268 0.23 15.76 -22.77
C LYS A 268 -0.64 16.02 -24.00
N GLY A 269 -1.67 16.85 -23.85
CA GLY A 269 -2.60 17.19 -24.93
C GLY A 269 -3.71 16.16 -25.17
N MET A 270 -3.82 15.13 -24.33
CA MET A 270 -4.88 14.11 -24.36
C MET A 270 -5.64 13.98 -23.03
N GLU A 271 -5.58 15.01 -22.17
CA GLU A 271 -6.17 14.97 -20.83
C GLU A 271 -7.70 14.94 -20.84
N LYS A 272 -8.31 15.44 -21.93
CA LYS A 272 -9.77 15.54 -22.11
C LYS A 272 -10.37 14.43 -22.97
N GLU A 273 -9.54 13.47 -23.40
CA GLU A 273 -10.00 12.39 -24.27
C GLU A 273 -10.95 11.42 -23.55
N GLY A 274 -12.00 11.03 -24.26
CA GLY A 274 -13.05 10.14 -23.76
C GLY A 274 -12.73 8.66 -23.95
N ARG A 275 -13.49 7.81 -23.27
CA ARG A 275 -13.39 6.34 -23.40
C ARG A 275 -13.63 5.90 -24.85
N ILE A 276 -12.81 4.96 -25.33
CA ILE A 276 -12.83 4.50 -26.73
C ILE A 276 -13.57 3.18 -26.96
N ALA A 277 -13.94 2.46 -25.89
CA ALA A 277 -14.51 1.12 -25.99
C ALA A 277 -15.99 1.09 -25.55
N PRO A 278 -16.74 0.06 -25.95
CA PRO A 278 -18.16 -0.07 -25.61
C PRO A 278 -18.41 -0.04 -24.10
N GLU A 279 -19.57 0.47 -23.71
CA GLU A 279 -20.04 0.38 -22.32
C GLU A 279 -20.38 -1.07 -21.94
N LEU A 280 -19.95 -1.48 -20.76
CA LEU A 280 -20.10 -2.83 -20.25
C LEU A 280 -21.21 -2.97 -19.19
N SER A 281 -21.82 -1.89 -18.70
CA SER A 281 -22.76 -1.89 -17.57
C SER A 281 -23.94 -2.88 -17.69
N ALA A 282 -24.34 -3.23 -18.91
CA ALA A 282 -25.39 -4.21 -19.22
C ALA A 282 -24.89 -5.38 -20.10
N PHE A 283 -23.58 -5.55 -20.25
CA PHE A 283 -22.98 -6.53 -21.16
C PHE A 283 -23.35 -7.98 -20.83
N GLY A 284 -23.55 -8.33 -19.56
CA GLY A 284 -23.94 -9.66 -19.10
C GLY A 284 -25.32 -10.12 -19.58
N ARG A 285 -26.17 -9.19 -20.04
CA ARG A 285 -27.50 -9.46 -20.62
C ARG A 285 -27.56 -9.48 -22.14
N LYS A 286 -26.45 -9.18 -22.83
CA LYS A 286 -26.45 -9.20 -24.30
C LYS A 286 -26.89 -10.56 -24.82
N MET A 287 -27.88 -10.55 -25.71
CA MET A 287 -28.34 -11.74 -26.38
C MET A 287 -27.27 -12.23 -27.37
N ILE A 288 -27.25 -13.54 -27.65
CA ILE A 288 -26.32 -14.12 -28.64
C ILE A 288 -26.45 -13.43 -30.00
N ALA A 289 -27.67 -13.02 -30.39
CA ALA A 289 -27.93 -12.28 -31.63
C ALA A 289 -27.32 -10.87 -31.67
N GLU A 290 -26.95 -10.29 -30.52
CA GLU A 290 -26.25 -9.01 -30.44
C GLU A 290 -24.72 -9.14 -30.46
N LEU A 291 -24.20 -10.37 -30.54
CA LEU A 291 -22.78 -10.67 -30.54
C LEU A 291 -22.34 -11.06 -31.95
N GLU A 292 -21.32 -10.36 -32.46
CA GLU A 292 -20.73 -10.67 -33.76
C GLU A 292 -19.67 -11.76 -33.61
N PHE A 293 -19.89 -12.92 -34.23
CA PHE A 293 -18.96 -14.05 -34.19
C PHE A 293 -17.93 -14.04 -35.34
N GLY A 294 -18.06 -13.14 -36.32
CA GLY A 294 -17.21 -13.11 -37.51
C GLY A 294 -17.10 -14.50 -38.18
N ASP A 295 -15.89 -14.86 -38.61
CA ASP A 295 -15.58 -16.18 -39.19
C ASP A 295 -15.09 -17.20 -38.13
N SER A 296 -15.37 -16.94 -36.85
CA SER A 296 -14.90 -17.80 -35.76
C SER A 296 -15.73 -19.09 -35.64
N HIS A 297 -15.07 -20.19 -35.28
CA HIS A 297 -15.70 -21.51 -35.12
C HIS A 297 -15.85 -21.91 -33.65
N ILE A 298 -16.14 -20.93 -32.78
CA ILE A 298 -16.38 -21.17 -31.35
C ILE A 298 -17.85 -21.53 -31.11
N PRO A 299 -18.21 -22.14 -29.96
CA PRO A 299 -19.62 -22.29 -29.60
C PRO A 299 -20.34 -20.94 -29.57
N HIS A 300 -21.55 -20.86 -30.13
CA HIS A 300 -22.35 -19.63 -30.17
C HIS A 300 -23.05 -19.39 -28.83
N THR A 301 -22.27 -19.11 -27.79
CA THR A 301 -22.73 -18.77 -26.43
C THR A 301 -22.11 -17.47 -25.98
N TRP A 302 -22.75 -16.79 -25.02
CA TRP A 302 -22.20 -15.55 -24.46
C TRP A 302 -20.83 -15.81 -23.79
N GLU A 303 -20.73 -16.91 -23.07
CA GLU A 303 -19.55 -17.32 -22.31
C GLU A 303 -18.37 -17.60 -23.25
N ALA A 304 -18.60 -18.36 -24.34
CA ALA A 304 -17.56 -18.61 -25.34
C ALA A 304 -17.14 -17.33 -26.06
N TRP A 305 -18.09 -16.45 -26.41
CA TRP A 305 -17.77 -15.18 -27.05
C TRP A 305 -16.93 -14.28 -26.16
N ALA A 306 -17.37 -14.05 -24.91
CA ALA A 306 -16.67 -13.19 -23.97
C ALA A 306 -15.30 -13.77 -23.57
N GLY A 307 -15.22 -15.08 -23.36
CA GLY A 307 -13.98 -15.77 -23.04
C GLY A 307 -12.98 -15.68 -24.19
N GLN A 308 -13.44 -15.89 -25.42
CA GLN A 308 -12.60 -15.75 -26.61
C GLN A 308 -12.17 -14.30 -26.83
N LYS A 309 -13.02 -13.31 -26.52
CA LYS A 309 -12.65 -11.90 -26.60
C LYS A 309 -11.54 -11.54 -25.60
N LEU A 310 -11.62 -12.04 -24.38
CA LEU A 310 -10.57 -11.84 -23.36
C LEU A 310 -9.27 -12.56 -23.71
N LYS A 311 -9.36 -13.77 -24.30
CA LYS A 311 -8.21 -14.61 -24.65
C LYS A 311 -7.48 -14.17 -25.92
N LYS A 312 -8.24 -13.85 -26.97
CA LYS A 312 -7.73 -13.44 -28.29
C LYS A 312 -8.64 -12.34 -28.87
N PRO A 313 -8.43 -11.08 -28.46
CA PRO A 313 -9.34 -9.98 -28.77
C PRO A 313 -9.61 -9.72 -30.26
N ASN A 314 -8.68 -10.10 -31.15
CA ASN A 314 -8.80 -9.92 -32.60
C ASN A 314 -9.55 -11.05 -33.31
N THR A 315 -10.14 -12.00 -32.58
CA THR A 315 -10.81 -13.18 -33.18
C THR A 315 -12.00 -12.80 -34.07
N PHE A 316 -12.71 -11.72 -33.75
CA PHE A 316 -13.94 -11.32 -34.44
C PHE A 316 -13.73 -10.16 -35.42
N ARG A 317 -12.46 -9.81 -35.70
CA ARG A 317 -12.11 -8.75 -36.63
C ARG A 317 -12.60 -9.09 -38.03
N THR A 318 -13.26 -8.12 -38.67
CA THR A 318 -13.65 -8.18 -40.09
C THR A 318 -12.99 -7.04 -40.88
N GLU A 319 -13.20 -6.98 -42.19
CA GLU A 319 -12.74 -5.85 -43.00
C GLU A 319 -13.34 -4.51 -42.55
N ARG A 320 -14.58 -4.54 -42.03
CA ARG A 320 -15.33 -3.34 -41.62
C ARG A 320 -15.27 -3.06 -40.12
N VAL A 321 -15.12 -4.11 -39.30
CA VAL A 321 -15.07 -4.02 -37.83
C VAL A 321 -13.66 -4.33 -37.36
N LEU A 322 -12.95 -3.28 -36.99
CA LEU A 322 -11.59 -3.39 -36.48
C LEU A 322 -11.58 -3.55 -34.96
N ASP A 323 -11.06 -4.69 -34.52
CA ASP A 323 -10.82 -4.94 -33.10
C ASP A 323 -9.66 -4.09 -32.59
N LYS A 324 -10.00 -3.21 -31.64
CA LYS A 324 -9.05 -2.28 -31.02
C LYS A 324 -8.54 -2.75 -29.67
N MET A 325 -9.24 -3.70 -29.04
CA MET A 325 -8.91 -4.22 -27.72
C MET A 325 -7.55 -4.93 -27.78
N PRO A 326 -6.57 -4.53 -26.96
CA PRO A 326 -5.24 -5.13 -26.98
C PRO A 326 -5.24 -6.46 -26.22
N ASN A 327 -4.21 -7.28 -26.46
CA ASN A 327 -4.09 -8.58 -25.83
C ASN A 327 -3.36 -8.47 -24.48
N PHE A 328 -4.04 -8.80 -23.38
CA PHE A 328 -3.46 -8.81 -22.04
C PHE A 328 -2.75 -10.14 -21.71
N HIS A 329 -2.92 -11.17 -22.56
CA HIS A 329 -2.43 -12.53 -22.37
C HIS A 329 -2.78 -13.06 -20.98
N LEU A 330 -4.08 -13.07 -20.69
CA LEU A 330 -4.65 -13.47 -19.41
C LEU A 330 -4.56 -14.99 -19.23
N SER A 331 -4.36 -15.41 -17.97
CA SER A 331 -4.50 -16.82 -17.59
C SER A 331 -5.95 -17.27 -17.66
N GLN A 332 -6.21 -18.58 -17.74
CA GLN A 332 -7.58 -19.10 -17.73
C GLN A 332 -8.31 -18.70 -16.44
N ASP A 333 -7.65 -18.79 -15.29
CA ASP A 333 -8.21 -18.40 -14.00
C ASP A 333 -8.57 -16.91 -13.90
N ASP A 334 -7.86 -16.03 -14.63
CA ASP A 334 -8.18 -14.60 -14.69
C ASP A 334 -9.34 -14.33 -15.64
N ILE A 335 -9.40 -15.07 -16.75
CA ILE A 335 -10.54 -15.04 -17.68
C ILE A 335 -11.81 -15.47 -16.95
N ASP A 336 -11.79 -16.58 -16.22
CA ASP A 336 -12.96 -17.11 -15.52
C ASP A 336 -13.49 -16.12 -14.47
N ALA A 337 -12.59 -15.49 -13.70
CA ALA A 337 -12.97 -14.46 -12.73
C ALA A 337 -13.55 -13.20 -13.41
N LEU A 338 -12.98 -12.76 -14.53
CA LEU A 338 -13.52 -11.65 -15.30
C LEU A 338 -14.86 -12.00 -15.95
N LEU A 339 -15.07 -13.22 -16.42
CA LEU A 339 -16.35 -13.68 -16.96
C LEU A 339 -17.46 -13.61 -15.92
N VAL A 340 -17.19 -14.04 -14.68
CA VAL A 340 -18.12 -13.91 -13.55
C VAL A 340 -18.50 -12.44 -13.32
N LEU A 341 -17.50 -11.53 -13.31
CA LEU A 341 -17.77 -10.10 -13.17
C LEU A 341 -18.59 -9.55 -14.36
N LEU A 342 -18.19 -9.87 -15.58
CA LEU A 342 -18.83 -9.38 -16.81
C LEU A 342 -20.28 -9.84 -16.91
N LYS A 343 -20.57 -11.08 -16.51
CA LYS A 343 -21.94 -11.60 -16.40
C LYS A 343 -22.75 -10.82 -15.35
N GLY A 344 -22.09 -10.35 -14.30
CA GLY A 344 -22.66 -9.50 -13.25
C GLY A 344 -22.98 -8.07 -13.69
N PHE A 345 -22.43 -7.59 -14.81
CA PHE A 345 -22.87 -6.34 -15.44
C PHE A 345 -24.14 -6.56 -16.27
N ASN A 346 -25.23 -6.87 -15.59
CA ASN A 346 -26.53 -7.17 -16.20
C ASN A 346 -27.46 -5.94 -16.27
N GLY A 347 -27.01 -4.74 -15.91
CA GLY A 347 -27.83 -3.53 -15.90
C GLY A 347 -28.98 -3.53 -14.88
N SER A 348 -29.09 -4.55 -14.01
CA SER A 348 -30.13 -4.61 -12.98
C SER A 348 -29.95 -3.50 -11.97
N LYS A 349 -30.94 -2.62 -11.88
CA LYS A 349 -31.03 -1.62 -10.83
C LYS A 349 -31.90 -2.17 -9.71
N ILE A 350 -31.27 -2.84 -8.75
CA ILE A 350 -31.96 -3.26 -7.53
C ILE A 350 -32.36 -2.01 -6.74
N PRO A 351 -33.60 -1.85 -6.27
CA PRO A 351 -33.97 -0.74 -5.39
C PRO A 351 -33.05 -0.69 -4.15
N SER A 352 -32.70 0.50 -3.68
CA SER A 352 -31.75 0.68 -2.57
C SER A 352 -32.11 -0.13 -1.31
N LYS A 353 -33.41 -0.27 -1.02
CA LYS A 353 -33.93 -1.07 0.10
C LYS A 353 -33.57 -2.56 0.08
N PHE A 354 -33.20 -3.10 -1.07
CA PHE A 354 -32.80 -4.50 -1.24
C PHE A 354 -31.30 -4.67 -1.49
N ARG A 355 -30.55 -3.57 -1.60
CA ARG A 355 -29.09 -3.62 -1.67
C ARG A 355 -28.53 -3.72 -0.26
N LYS A 356 -27.31 -4.25 -0.15
CA LYS A 356 -26.54 -4.06 1.07
C LYS A 356 -26.24 -2.57 1.19
N ILE A 357 -26.95 -1.90 2.08
CA ILE A 357 -26.63 -0.54 2.49
C ILE A 357 -25.52 -0.70 3.52
N LEU A 358 -24.30 -0.32 3.14
CA LEU A 358 -23.19 -0.26 4.07
C LEU A 358 -23.51 0.80 5.13
N SER A 359 -23.34 0.43 6.41
CA SER A 359 -23.26 1.40 7.50
C SER A 359 -22.10 2.37 7.25
N GLU A 360 -22.13 3.56 7.86
CA GLU A 360 -21.01 4.50 7.75
C GLU A 360 -19.69 3.86 8.16
N LYS A 361 -19.69 3.04 9.22
CA LYS A 361 -18.53 2.24 9.65
C LYS A 361 -18.01 1.31 8.54
N GLU A 362 -18.89 0.55 7.88
CA GLU A 362 -18.49 -0.34 6.78
C GLU A 362 -17.95 0.43 5.57
N LYS A 363 -18.53 1.60 5.23
CA LYS A 363 -18.02 2.46 4.16
C LYS A 363 -16.62 2.98 4.46
N THR A 364 -16.39 3.41 5.70
CA THR A 364 -15.08 3.82 6.20
C THR A 364 -14.07 2.68 6.08
N ILE A 365 -14.46 1.47 6.51
CA ILE A 365 -13.61 0.28 6.42
C ILE A 365 -13.22 -0.03 4.96
N GLU A 366 -14.19 -0.07 4.05
CA GLU A 366 -13.92 -0.34 2.63
C GLU A 366 -13.07 0.76 1.98
N THR A 367 -13.24 2.01 2.38
CA THR A 367 -12.41 3.14 1.94
C THR A 367 -10.96 2.95 2.38
N GLY A 368 -10.73 2.64 3.66
CA GLY A 368 -9.40 2.35 4.19
C GLY A 368 -8.72 1.16 3.52
N ARG A 369 -9.44 0.04 3.32
CA ARG A 369 -8.92 -1.16 2.63
C ARG A 369 -8.43 -0.85 1.20
N ARG A 370 -9.13 0.03 0.47
CA ARG A 370 -8.71 0.48 -0.87
C ARG A 370 -7.39 1.26 -0.79
N ILE A 371 -7.22 2.13 0.20
CA ILE A 371 -6.00 2.92 0.40
C ILE A 371 -4.83 2.02 0.83
N ILE A 372 -5.04 1.13 1.80
CA ILE A 372 -4.07 0.11 2.25
C ILE A 372 -3.54 -0.70 1.06
N THR A 373 -4.44 -1.12 0.17
CA THR A 373 -4.08 -1.88 -1.04
C THR A 373 -3.36 -1.02 -2.07
N LYS A 374 -3.80 0.24 -2.27
CA LYS A 374 -3.22 1.16 -3.24
C LYS A 374 -1.74 1.46 -2.97
N TYR A 375 -1.36 1.58 -1.71
CA TYR A 375 -0.01 1.97 -1.27
C TYR A 375 0.81 0.83 -0.65
N ASN A 376 0.34 -0.42 -0.77
CA ASN A 376 1.03 -1.61 -0.27
C ASN A 376 1.37 -1.59 1.22
N CYS A 377 0.50 -1.05 2.08
CA CYS A 377 0.82 -0.98 3.52
C CYS A 377 1.08 -2.37 4.11
N ARG A 378 0.42 -3.41 3.56
CA ARG A 378 0.64 -4.83 3.92
C ARG A 378 2.03 -5.38 3.58
N GLY A 379 2.75 -4.76 2.64
CA GLY A 379 4.13 -5.15 2.33
C GLY A 379 5.06 -4.93 3.53
N CYS A 380 4.77 -3.95 4.38
CA CYS A 380 5.55 -3.67 5.59
C CYS A 380 4.82 -4.08 6.88
N HIS A 381 3.53 -3.78 6.97
CA HIS A 381 2.74 -3.93 8.19
C HIS A 381 1.79 -5.13 8.14
N ASN A 382 1.47 -5.69 9.30
CA ASN A 382 0.31 -6.57 9.41
C ASN A 382 -0.96 -5.72 9.52
N VAL A 383 -1.94 -5.97 8.63
CA VAL A 383 -3.23 -5.29 8.58
C VAL A 383 -4.33 -6.33 8.39
N GLU A 384 -5.16 -6.49 9.42
CA GLU A 384 -6.24 -7.46 9.51
C GLU A 384 -5.72 -8.90 9.50
N GLY A 385 -4.58 -9.15 10.16
CA GLY A 385 -3.94 -10.47 10.20
C GLY A 385 -3.09 -10.80 8.97
N GLU A 386 -3.17 -10.02 7.90
CA GLU A 386 -2.42 -10.23 6.66
C GLU A 386 -1.26 -9.24 6.48
N GLY A 387 -0.22 -9.63 5.74
CA GLY A 387 0.92 -8.78 5.41
C GLY A 387 2.13 -8.99 6.31
N GLY A 388 2.97 -7.95 6.44
CA GLY A 388 4.28 -8.05 7.07
C GLY A 388 5.34 -8.71 6.17
N ASP A 389 5.17 -8.67 4.85
CA ASP A 389 6.02 -9.39 3.90
C ASP A 389 7.51 -9.06 4.04
N ILE A 390 7.83 -7.80 4.36
CA ILE A 390 9.20 -7.33 4.55
C ILE A 390 9.95 -8.11 5.65
N GLN A 391 9.24 -8.69 6.64
CA GLN A 391 9.85 -9.42 7.75
C GLN A 391 10.72 -10.59 7.27
N LYS A 392 10.42 -11.17 6.09
CA LYS A 392 11.21 -12.23 5.43
C LYS A 392 12.62 -11.79 5.05
N TYR A 393 12.83 -10.48 4.83
CA TYR A 393 14.09 -9.90 4.38
C TYR A 393 14.87 -9.22 5.51
N LEU A 394 14.26 -9.04 6.68
CA LEU A 394 14.90 -8.42 7.84
C LEU A 394 15.49 -9.47 8.77
N LYS A 395 16.80 -9.37 9.03
CA LYS A 395 17.52 -10.33 9.89
C LYS A 395 17.12 -10.23 11.37
N ALA A 396 16.92 -9.01 11.88
CA ALA A 396 16.62 -8.77 13.29
C ALA A 396 15.11 -8.52 13.49
N LYS A 397 14.46 -9.32 14.34
CA LYS A 397 13.04 -9.17 14.68
C LYS A 397 12.70 -7.79 15.27
N ALA A 398 13.65 -7.17 15.98
CA ALA A 398 13.52 -5.82 16.50
C ALA A 398 13.33 -4.74 15.40
N GLN A 399 13.75 -5.03 14.16
CA GLN A 399 13.57 -4.16 13.00
C GLN A 399 12.24 -4.36 12.27
N TYR A 400 11.42 -5.32 12.69
CA TYR A 400 10.13 -5.57 12.05
C TYR A 400 9.21 -4.36 12.25
N PRO A 401 8.53 -3.90 11.19
CA PRO A 401 7.52 -2.86 11.34
C PRO A 401 6.46 -3.30 12.35
N PRO A 402 5.91 -2.35 13.14
CA PRO A 402 4.82 -2.68 14.06
C PRO A 402 3.60 -3.15 13.26
N PRO A 403 2.80 -4.09 13.79
CA PRO A 403 1.49 -4.35 13.21
C PRO A 403 0.65 -3.06 13.28
N LEU A 404 -0.31 -2.93 12.37
CA LEU A 404 -1.34 -1.90 12.43
C LEU A 404 -2.64 -2.51 12.95
N GLU A 405 -2.97 -3.72 12.51
CA GLU A 405 -4.17 -4.45 12.93
C GLU A 405 -3.84 -5.95 13.01
N MET A 406 -3.74 -6.52 14.21
CA MET A 406 -3.32 -7.92 14.42
C MET A 406 -3.90 -8.50 15.73
N GLY A 407 -4.82 -9.48 15.63
CA GLY A 407 -5.47 -10.04 16.82
C GLY A 407 -6.22 -8.97 17.61
N ASN A 408 -5.88 -8.79 18.89
CA ASN A 408 -6.44 -7.75 19.77
C ASN A 408 -5.67 -6.43 19.73
N TYR A 409 -4.70 -6.30 18.83
CA TYR A 409 -3.94 -5.07 18.66
C TYR A 409 -4.55 -4.24 17.51
N HIS A 410 -4.98 -3.02 17.84
CA HIS A 410 -5.55 -2.05 16.92
C HIS A 410 -4.83 -0.71 17.04
N VAL A 411 -4.36 -0.14 15.93
CA VAL A 411 -3.57 1.10 15.99
C VAL A 411 -4.43 2.31 16.36
N GLY A 412 -5.74 2.28 16.07
CA GLY A 412 -6.67 3.33 16.47
C GLY A 412 -6.93 3.38 17.98
N GLU A 413 -6.81 2.25 18.70
CA GLU A 413 -6.77 2.24 20.17
C GLU A 413 -5.45 2.80 20.69
N ARG A 414 -4.34 2.56 19.98
CA ARG A 414 -3.00 2.98 20.42
C ARG A 414 -2.76 4.47 20.25
N LEU A 415 -3.11 5.02 19.09
CA LEU A 415 -2.65 6.35 18.67
C LEU A 415 -3.80 7.37 18.70
N LYS A 416 -3.49 8.57 19.18
CA LYS A 416 -4.35 9.75 19.03
C LYS A 416 -4.52 10.04 17.53
N SER A 417 -5.75 10.23 17.09
CA SER A 417 -6.07 10.35 15.67
C SER A 417 -5.51 11.61 15.03
N SER A 418 -5.45 12.71 15.77
CA SER A 418 -4.78 13.95 15.35
C SER A 418 -3.28 13.75 15.12
N TRP A 419 -2.63 12.96 15.97
CA TRP A 419 -1.22 12.61 15.81
C TRP A 419 -1.04 11.69 14.60
N LEU A 420 -1.85 10.65 14.46
CA LEU A 420 -1.77 9.71 13.32
C LEU A 420 -1.99 10.43 11.98
N TYR A 421 -2.96 11.32 11.92
CA TYR A 421 -3.23 12.16 10.75
C TYR A 421 -2.00 13.01 10.36
N SER A 422 -1.39 13.67 11.35
CA SER A 422 -0.20 14.50 11.14
C SER A 422 1.02 13.66 10.72
N PHE A 423 1.20 12.51 11.38
CA PHE A 423 2.28 11.57 11.10
C PHE A 423 2.18 10.98 9.69
N LEU A 424 0.99 10.61 9.22
CA LEU A 424 0.81 10.07 7.86
C LEU A 424 1.09 11.13 6.78
N ARG A 425 0.91 12.43 7.06
CA ARG A 425 1.28 13.52 6.14
C ARG A 425 2.78 13.76 6.09
N SER A 426 3.45 13.75 7.24
CA SER A 426 4.88 14.02 7.36
C SER A 426 5.48 13.13 8.45
N PRO A 427 5.86 11.88 8.10
CA PRO A 427 6.35 10.95 9.10
C PRO A 427 7.69 11.41 9.67
N THR A 428 7.76 11.57 10.98
CA THR A 428 9.00 11.84 11.73
C THR A 428 9.58 10.53 12.27
N PRO A 429 10.91 10.45 12.53
CA PRO A 429 11.47 9.29 13.21
C PRO A 429 10.84 9.11 14.60
N VAL A 430 10.22 7.95 14.84
CA VAL A 430 9.69 7.56 16.17
C VAL A 430 10.76 6.81 16.97
N ARG A 431 11.67 6.13 16.26
CA ARG A 431 12.83 5.41 16.79
C ARG A 431 14.00 5.67 15.86
N THR A 432 15.13 6.10 16.40
CA THR A 432 16.29 6.52 15.62
C THR A 432 17.07 5.32 15.06
N TRP A 433 17.08 4.20 15.80
CA TRP A 433 17.82 2.96 15.50
C TRP A 433 17.15 2.02 14.48
N ILE A 434 15.91 2.30 14.07
CA ILE A 434 15.19 1.51 13.06
C ILE A 434 15.66 1.93 11.65
N LYS A 435 16.11 0.95 10.87
CA LYS A 435 16.57 1.17 9.48
C LYS A 435 15.40 1.27 8.50
N VAL A 436 14.39 0.41 8.65
CA VAL A 436 13.15 0.48 7.86
C VAL A 436 12.20 1.50 8.49
N LYS A 437 12.30 2.74 8.04
CA LYS A 437 11.45 3.84 8.52
C LYS A 437 10.15 3.89 7.73
N MET A 438 9.07 4.38 8.36
CA MET A 438 7.81 4.67 7.65
C MET A 438 8.09 5.74 6.57
N PRO A 439 7.91 5.44 5.28
CA PRO A 439 8.30 6.35 4.22
C PRO A 439 7.22 7.41 3.97
N THR A 440 7.56 8.48 3.24
CA THR A 440 6.65 9.59 2.98
C THR A 440 5.85 9.34 1.69
N PHE A 441 4.56 9.04 1.85
CA PHE A 441 3.63 8.89 0.72
C PHE A 441 3.01 10.24 0.35
N ALA A 442 2.75 10.46 -0.94
CA ALA A 442 2.00 11.62 -1.42
C ALA A 442 0.47 11.41 -1.27
N PHE A 443 0.02 11.18 -0.04
CA PHE A 443 -1.40 11.04 0.25
C PHE A 443 -2.13 12.36 0.02
N SER A 444 -3.35 12.28 -0.54
CA SER A 444 -4.30 13.40 -0.46
C SER A 444 -4.90 13.52 0.94
N ASP A 445 -5.42 14.70 1.28
CA ASP A 445 -6.13 14.96 2.54
C ASP A 445 -7.26 13.95 2.81
N GLN A 446 -8.00 13.56 1.76
CA GLN A 446 -9.06 12.56 1.85
C GLN A 446 -8.52 11.17 2.16
N GLU A 447 -7.34 10.81 1.64
CA GLU A 447 -6.73 9.51 1.91
C GLU A 447 -6.18 9.44 3.33
N VAL A 448 -5.54 10.50 3.83
CA VAL A 448 -5.07 10.56 5.22
C VAL A 448 -6.25 10.46 6.18
N LYS A 449 -7.33 11.21 5.90
CA LYS A 449 -8.57 11.13 6.67
C LYS A 449 -9.15 9.72 6.63
N GLY A 450 -9.30 9.14 5.44
CA GLY A 450 -9.85 7.79 5.28
C GLY A 450 -9.02 6.69 5.97
N LEU A 451 -7.69 6.80 6.01
CA LEU A 451 -6.84 5.90 6.79
C LEU A 451 -7.03 6.08 8.30
N THR A 452 -7.11 7.32 8.76
CA THR A 452 -7.29 7.63 10.18
C THR A 452 -8.64 7.09 10.68
N GLU A 453 -9.72 7.40 9.96
CA GLU A 453 -11.07 6.90 10.27
C GLU A 453 -11.16 5.38 10.16
N TYR A 454 -10.44 4.77 9.21
CA TYR A 454 -10.33 3.31 9.10
C TYR A 454 -9.79 2.69 10.38
N PHE A 455 -8.65 3.17 10.89
CA PHE A 455 -8.05 2.61 12.09
C PHE A 455 -8.89 2.85 13.35
N GLU A 456 -9.56 4.01 13.45
CA GLU A 456 -10.54 4.26 14.50
C GLU A 456 -11.73 3.29 14.40
N ALA A 457 -12.29 3.09 13.19
CA ALA A 457 -13.40 2.18 12.99
C ALA A 457 -13.04 0.72 13.32
N MET A 458 -11.79 0.32 13.06
CA MET A 458 -11.29 -1.02 13.42
C MET A 458 -11.12 -1.20 14.93
N SER A 459 -11.04 -0.12 15.71
CA SER A 459 -10.74 -0.12 17.14
C SER A 459 -12.00 -0.19 18.02
N PRO A 460 -12.21 -1.27 18.79
CA PRO A 460 -13.28 -1.34 19.78
C PRO A 460 -13.15 -0.27 20.88
N GLY A 461 -14.12 0.63 21.01
CA GLY A 461 -14.22 1.52 22.17
C GLY A 461 -13.24 2.71 22.20
N ALA A 462 -12.57 3.03 21.09
CA ALA A 462 -11.75 4.24 21.00
C ALA A 462 -12.66 5.49 20.89
N GLU A 463 -12.98 6.11 22.03
CA GLU A 463 -13.65 7.42 22.05
C GLU A 463 -12.66 8.56 21.77
N TYR A 464 -13.16 9.70 21.28
CA TYR A 464 -12.34 10.89 21.08
C TYR A 464 -11.97 11.48 22.45
N GLU A 465 -10.68 11.48 22.78
CA GLU A 465 -10.23 11.96 24.09
C GLU A 465 -10.29 13.50 24.14
N THR A 466 -11.24 14.07 24.89
CA THR A 466 -11.29 15.52 25.19
C THR A 466 -10.68 15.81 26.55
N GLY A 467 -9.88 16.88 26.67
CA GLY A 467 -9.38 17.35 27.98
C GLY A 467 -8.20 16.58 28.59
N VAL A 468 -7.41 15.85 27.79
CA VAL A 468 -6.28 15.01 28.24
C VAL A 468 -5.07 15.81 28.77
N HIS A 469 -5.06 17.14 28.56
CA HIS A 469 -4.06 18.07 29.08
C HIS A 469 -4.59 18.95 30.23
N LYS A 470 -5.65 18.51 30.93
CA LYS A 470 -5.99 19.11 32.22
C LYS A 470 -4.92 18.67 33.22
N GLU A 471 -4.37 19.63 33.98
CA GLU A 471 -3.39 19.42 35.05
C GLU A 471 -3.70 18.11 35.78
N LYS A 472 -2.90 17.07 35.49
CA LYS A 472 -2.89 15.87 36.32
C LYS A 472 -2.07 16.20 37.55
N ASP A 473 -2.36 15.51 38.64
CA ASP A 473 -1.68 15.71 39.91
C ASP A 473 -0.17 15.54 39.73
N ASN A 474 0.58 16.64 39.88
CA ASN A 474 2.04 16.64 39.75
C ASN A 474 2.69 15.65 40.74
N ALA A 475 2.08 15.42 41.91
CA ALA A 475 2.59 14.46 42.88
C ALA A 475 2.48 13.01 42.37
N VAL A 476 1.40 12.66 41.65
CA VAL A 476 1.23 11.33 41.05
C VAL A 476 2.20 11.14 39.87
N ALA A 477 2.40 12.18 39.06
CA ALA A 477 3.35 12.13 37.96
C ALA A 477 4.80 12.02 38.48
N GLN A 478 5.14 12.73 39.57
CA GLN A 478 6.43 12.62 40.25
C GLN A 478 6.67 11.21 40.80
N LYS A 479 5.65 10.59 41.42
CA LYS A 479 5.76 9.19 41.87
C LYS A 479 6.03 8.23 40.71
N GLY A 480 5.48 8.52 39.53
CA GLY A 480 5.80 7.78 38.32
C GLY A 480 7.23 7.99 37.83
N ALA A 481 7.79 9.20 37.98
CA ALA A 481 9.19 9.48 37.64
C ALA A 481 10.14 8.65 38.51
N GLU A 482 9.92 8.62 39.82
CA GLU A 482 10.65 7.76 40.76
C GLU A 482 10.61 6.28 40.35
N MET A 483 9.43 5.79 39.94
CA MET A 483 9.27 4.42 39.42
C MET A 483 10.07 4.17 38.14
N VAL A 484 10.09 5.13 37.20
CA VAL A 484 10.81 5.03 35.93
C VAL A 484 12.32 4.99 36.17
N THR A 485 12.83 5.79 37.11
CA THR A 485 14.23 5.78 37.55
C THR A 485 14.59 4.45 38.20
N TYR A 486 13.81 4.01 39.20
CA TYR A 486 14.04 2.73 39.90
C TYR A 486 13.98 1.51 38.96
N MET A 487 13.00 1.49 38.05
CA MET A 487 12.85 0.39 37.09
C MET A 487 13.80 0.51 35.88
N ASP A 488 14.67 1.53 35.86
CA ASP A 488 15.69 1.75 34.85
C ASP A 488 15.10 1.83 33.42
N CYS A 489 13.93 2.46 33.32
CA CYS A 489 13.24 2.62 32.04
C CYS A 489 14.00 3.62 31.13
N GLY A 490 14.74 4.55 31.73
CA GLY A 490 15.55 5.56 31.04
C GLY A 490 16.59 4.97 30.07
N ARG A 491 17.25 3.86 30.42
CA ARG A 491 18.22 3.16 29.52
C ARG A 491 17.69 2.79 28.14
N CYS A 492 16.37 2.73 27.98
CA CYS A 492 15.75 2.52 26.69
C CYS A 492 15.01 3.76 26.18
N HIS A 493 14.34 4.49 27.06
CA HIS A 493 13.43 5.56 26.68
C HIS A 493 14.10 6.93 26.56
N ASP A 494 15.26 7.14 27.18
CA ASP A 494 16.06 8.36 27.05
C ASP A 494 16.78 8.36 25.68
N ASP A 495 16.78 9.52 25.03
CA ASP A 495 17.32 9.76 23.68
C ASP A 495 16.76 8.84 22.56
N GLY A 496 15.70 8.08 22.84
CA GLY A 496 15.02 7.20 21.87
C GLY A 496 15.88 6.09 21.26
N GLN A 497 16.99 5.73 21.92
CA GLN A 497 18.00 4.82 21.35
C GLN A 497 17.55 3.35 21.27
N LYS A 498 16.59 2.92 22.11
CA LYS A 498 16.03 1.55 22.08
C LYS A 498 14.49 1.54 22.17
N GLY A 499 13.94 2.40 23.00
CA GLY A 499 12.52 2.67 23.22
C GLY A 499 12.02 3.86 22.42
N ILE A 500 10.84 4.35 22.78
CA ILE A 500 10.28 5.60 22.25
C ILE A 500 10.41 6.62 23.37
N GLU A 501 10.88 7.83 23.08
CA GLU A 501 10.96 8.91 24.09
C GLU A 501 9.61 9.15 24.77
N PHE A 502 9.64 9.39 26.09
CA PHE A 502 8.44 9.64 26.88
C PHE A 502 7.68 10.90 26.42
N SER A 503 8.41 11.93 25.99
CA SER A 503 7.85 13.15 25.38
C SER A 503 6.97 12.81 24.16
N LEU A 504 7.47 11.93 23.28
CA LEU A 504 6.75 11.48 22.09
C LEU A 504 5.63 10.49 22.43
N ALA A 505 5.82 9.65 23.44
CA ALA A 505 4.79 8.75 23.96
C ALA A 505 3.57 9.56 24.46
N SER A 506 3.81 10.61 25.25
CA SER A 506 2.78 11.56 25.74
C SER A 506 1.98 12.20 24.59
N GLN A 507 2.68 12.64 23.54
CA GLN A 507 2.05 13.31 22.40
C GLN A 507 1.16 12.37 21.56
N ARG A 508 1.47 11.08 21.50
CA ARG A 508 0.88 10.18 20.50
C ARG A 508 -0.02 9.10 21.05
N LEU A 509 0.24 8.60 22.26
CA LEU A 509 -0.49 7.45 22.81
C LEU A 509 -1.80 7.89 23.44
N ARG A 510 -2.84 7.08 23.28
CA ARG A 510 -4.10 7.23 24.02
C ARG A 510 -3.93 6.73 25.45
N GLN A 511 -4.53 7.43 26.42
CA GLN A 511 -4.30 7.14 27.83
C GLN A 511 -4.84 5.76 28.23
N GLU A 512 -5.96 5.34 27.64
CA GLU A 512 -6.60 4.05 27.92
C GLU A 512 -5.83 2.86 27.33
N TRP A 513 -4.91 3.12 26.39
CA TRP A 513 -4.08 2.09 25.79
C TRP A 513 -2.81 1.80 26.58
N ILE A 514 -2.24 2.81 27.25
CA ILE A 514 -0.98 2.67 27.99
C ILE A 514 -1.04 1.53 29.02
N PRO A 515 -2.10 1.41 29.86
CA PRO A 515 -2.21 0.30 30.81
C PRO A 515 -2.24 -1.07 30.15
N LYS A 516 -2.97 -1.20 29.03
CA LYS A 516 -3.04 -2.45 28.27
C LYS A 516 -1.64 -2.85 27.81
N TRP A 517 -0.89 -1.92 27.21
CA TRP A 517 0.46 -2.19 26.72
C TRP A 517 1.46 -2.56 27.82
N LEU A 518 1.40 -1.89 28.97
CA LEU A 518 2.30 -2.16 30.11
C LEU A 518 2.08 -3.57 30.70
N LYS A 519 0.84 -4.05 30.74
CA LYS A 519 0.48 -5.39 31.23
C LYS A 519 0.74 -6.50 30.21
N ASP A 520 0.42 -6.25 28.93
CA ASP A 520 0.33 -7.27 27.88
C ASP A 520 1.35 -7.06 26.72
N THR A 521 2.50 -6.45 27.01
CA THR A 521 3.48 -5.99 25.99
C THR A 521 3.83 -7.06 24.94
N ARG A 522 4.35 -8.22 25.37
CA ARG A 522 4.80 -9.31 24.50
C ARG A 522 3.68 -10.21 23.99
N SER A 523 2.51 -10.19 24.64
CA SER A 523 1.32 -10.88 24.12
C SER A 523 0.70 -10.09 22.96
N MET A 524 0.79 -8.76 22.96
CA MET A 524 0.34 -7.90 21.86
C MET A 524 1.31 -7.88 20.67
N ILE A 525 2.60 -7.71 20.90
CA ILE A 525 3.62 -7.69 19.85
C ILE A 525 4.77 -8.64 20.25
N PRO A 526 4.78 -9.90 19.76
CA PRO A 526 5.75 -10.90 20.20
C PRO A 526 7.23 -10.55 19.95
N TRP A 527 7.50 -9.68 18.96
CA TRP A 527 8.86 -9.25 18.60
C TRP A 527 9.25 -7.88 19.19
N THR A 528 8.45 -7.33 20.11
CA THR A 528 8.80 -6.07 20.76
C THR A 528 10.05 -6.24 21.63
N PRO A 529 11.03 -5.30 21.56
CA PRO A 529 12.18 -5.33 22.46
C PRO A 529 11.82 -4.95 23.90
N MET A 530 10.66 -4.29 24.12
CA MET A 530 10.22 -3.88 25.45
C MET A 530 9.97 -5.10 26.35
N PRO A 531 10.56 -5.14 27.57
CA PRO A 531 10.34 -6.23 28.50
C PRO A 531 8.95 -6.15 29.15
N SER A 532 8.44 -7.31 29.58
CA SER A 532 7.28 -7.38 30.46
C SER A 532 7.73 -7.11 31.90
N HIS A 533 7.21 -6.05 32.51
CA HIS A 533 7.59 -5.64 33.87
C HIS A 533 6.72 -6.27 34.96
N TRP A 534 5.50 -6.70 34.61
CA TRP A 534 4.64 -7.50 35.47
C TRP A 534 4.51 -8.92 34.91
N VAL A 535 4.46 -9.90 35.80
CA VAL A 535 4.33 -11.31 35.43
C VAL A 535 2.87 -11.72 35.62
N LYS A 536 2.28 -12.34 34.61
CA LYS A 536 0.92 -12.88 34.69
C LYS A 536 0.87 -14.02 35.71
N ASP A 537 -0.11 -13.97 36.61
CA ASP A 537 -0.36 -14.99 37.64
C ASP A 537 -1.87 -15.29 37.72
N GLY A 538 -2.29 -16.42 37.14
CA GLY A 538 -3.71 -16.72 36.94
C GLY A 538 -4.42 -15.67 36.08
N GLU A 539 -5.48 -15.08 36.62
CA GLU A 539 -6.22 -13.97 36.00
C GLU A 539 -5.61 -12.60 36.30
N GLY A 540 -4.62 -12.52 37.19
CA GLY A 540 -4.00 -11.27 37.65
C GLY A 540 -2.53 -11.10 37.22
N TYR A 541 -1.88 -10.14 37.87
CA TYR A 541 -0.48 -9.78 37.65
C TYR A 541 0.25 -9.66 38.99
N LYS A 542 1.54 -10.02 39.02
CA LYS A 542 2.42 -9.83 40.17
C LYS A 542 3.67 -9.02 39.82
N VAL A 543 4.17 -8.32 40.83
CA VAL A 543 5.45 -7.61 40.79
C VAL A 543 6.61 -8.62 40.86
N PRO A 544 7.59 -8.56 39.95
CA PRO A 544 8.81 -9.37 40.06
C PRO A 544 9.60 -9.01 41.32
N THR A 545 10.27 -10.00 41.92
CA THR A 545 11.09 -9.79 43.13
C THR A 545 12.19 -8.75 42.97
N LYS A 546 12.69 -8.54 41.76
CA LYS A 546 13.71 -7.52 41.46
C LYS A 546 13.21 -6.06 41.50
N PHE A 547 11.90 -5.87 41.60
CA PHE A 547 11.25 -4.56 41.62
C PHE A 547 10.27 -4.48 42.80
N ASP A 548 10.54 -5.16 43.90
CA ASP A 548 9.62 -5.32 45.02
C ASP A 548 9.25 -4.00 45.71
N GLU A 549 10.13 -3.00 45.68
CA GLU A 549 9.88 -1.67 46.25
C GLU A 549 8.68 -0.95 45.60
N ILE A 550 8.32 -1.27 44.35
CA ILE A 550 7.14 -0.67 43.70
C ILE A 550 5.82 -1.12 44.34
N ASN A 551 5.83 -2.17 45.18
CA ASN A 551 4.66 -2.55 45.97
C ASN A 551 4.26 -1.44 46.96
N SER A 552 5.19 -0.53 47.33
CA SER A 552 4.88 0.65 48.14
C SER A 552 3.94 1.64 47.45
N VAL A 553 3.89 1.63 46.10
CA VAL A 553 3.03 2.50 45.30
C VAL A 553 1.57 2.02 45.30
N GLY A 554 1.34 0.72 45.53
CA GLY A 554 0.01 0.11 45.54
C GLY A 554 -0.04 -1.22 44.79
N ASP A 555 -1.24 -1.67 44.45
CA ASP A 555 -1.43 -2.85 43.60
C ASP A 555 -0.98 -2.61 42.14
N VAL A 556 -0.94 -3.66 41.32
CA VAL A 556 -0.47 -3.55 39.93
C VAL A 556 -1.29 -2.55 39.11
N ASP A 557 -2.60 -2.43 39.37
CA ASP A 557 -3.46 -1.49 38.67
C ASP A 557 -3.11 -0.03 39.03
N THR A 558 -2.82 0.22 40.30
CA THR A 558 -2.33 1.52 40.78
C THR A 558 -0.96 1.83 40.19
N GLN A 559 -0.02 0.91 40.24
CA GLN A 559 1.34 1.07 39.66
C GLN A 559 1.29 1.42 38.16
N VAL A 560 0.50 0.66 37.39
CA VAL A 560 0.31 0.89 35.96
C VAL A 560 -0.41 2.23 35.70
N GLY A 561 -1.37 2.58 36.57
CA GLY A 561 -2.05 3.87 36.57
C GLY A 561 -1.10 5.05 36.77
N THR A 562 -0.19 4.94 37.74
CA THR A 562 0.86 5.93 38.03
C THR A 562 1.78 6.15 36.83
N LEU A 563 2.29 5.07 36.20
CA LEU A 563 3.11 5.21 34.99
C LEU A 563 2.33 5.81 33.80
N LYS A 564 1.04 5.46 33.66
CA LYS A 564 0.16 6.09 32.66
C LYS A 564 0.02 7.59 32.93
N ASP A 565 -0.16 8.01 34.16
CA ASP A 565 -0.31 9.42 34.52
C ASP A 565 0.98 10.21 34.31
N LEU A 566 2.15 9.65 34.65
CA LEU A 566 3.46 10.18 34.24
C LEU A 566 3.53 10.37 32.72
N ILE A 567 3.30 9.32 31.92
CA ILE A 567 3.44 9.41 30.46
C ILE A 567 2.49 10.46 29.88
N VAL A 568 1.27 10.56 30.39
CA VAL A 568 0.31 11.57 29.93
C VAL A 568 0.77 12.99 30.31
N ALA A 569 1.29 13.18 31.52
CA ALA A 569 1.71 14.48 32.05
C ALA A 569 3.14 14.91 31.67
N TYR A 570 3.94 14.02 31.05
CA TYR A 570 5.38 14.22 30.80
C TYR A 570 5.75 15.57 30.17
N ASN A 571 4.94 16.08 29.24
CA ASN A 571 5.22 17.35 28.56
C ASN A 571 4.66 18.59 29.27
N THR A 572 3.95 18.42 30.39
CA THR A 572 3.20 19.49 31.06
C THR A 572 3.50 19.62 32.55
N ALA A 573 3.98 18.57 33.20
CA ALA A 573 4.37 18.57 34.61
C ALA A 573 5.85 18.94 34.76
N GLU A 574 6.19 19.62 35.85
CA GLU A 574 7.57 19.75 36.33
C GLU A 574 7.91 18.47 37.08
N LEU A 575 8.88 17.70 36.57
CA LEU A 575 9.24 16.37 37.07
C LEU A 575 10.73 16.35 37.41
N ASP A 576 11.04 15.80 38.59
CA ASP A 576 12.39 15.53 39.03
C ASP A 576 12.72 14.05 38.78
N PHE A 577 13.75 13.77 37.99
CA PHE A 577 14.20 12.41 37.69
C PHE A 577 15.44 11.99 38.49
N ASP A 578 15.98 12.90 39.31
CA ASP A 578 17.10 12.60 40.22
C ASP A 578 16.61 11.82 41.45
N ALA A 579 15.30 11.88 41.75
CA ALA A 579 14.67 11.09 42.80
C ALA A 579 14.31 9.66 42.32
N SER A 580 14.70 8.64 43.10
CA SER A 580 14.31 7.24 42.89
C SER A 580 13.44 6.70 44.04
N LEU A 581 12.66 5.65 43.77
CA LEU A 581 12.00 4.91 44.86
C LEU A 581 13.05 4.33 45.82
N GLY A 582 12.75 4.42 47.12
CA GLY A 582 13.62 3.92 48.19
C GLY A 582 14.66 4.92 48.68
N GLU A 583 14.83 6.07 48.02
CA GLU A 583 15.70 7.16 48.46
C GLU A 583 14.93 8.13 49.37
N GLY A 584 14.73 7.75 50.63
CA GLY A 584 14.12 8.60 51.64
C GLY A 584 14.70 8.35 53.02
N GLU A 585 15.45 9.35 53.52
CA GLU A 585 16.09 9.47 54.85
C GLU A 585 17.27 8.52 55.12
N GLY A 586 18.43 8.83 54.55
CA GLY A 586 19.74 8.37 55.02
C GLY A 586 20.49 9.54 55.65
N ASP A 587 20.93 9.35 56.90
CA ASP A 587 21.50 10.31 57.83
C ASP A 587 22.43 11.39 57.25
N ASP A 588 22.21 12.62 57.70
CA ASP A 588 23.23 13.66 57.83
C ASP A 588 24.34 13.14 58.76
N ASP A 589 25.35 12.45 58.21
CA ASP A 589 26.61 12.22 58.91
C ASP A 589 27.74 13.00 58.23
N GLU A 590 28.20 13.99 58.99
CA GLU A 590 29.41 14.79 58.81
C GLU A 590 30.63 13.91 58.49
N GLU A 591 31.20 14.03 57.29
CA GLU A 591 32.64 13.94 57.06
C GLU A 591 32.95 14.92 55.91
N GLY A 592 33.60 16.08 56.12
CA GLY A 592 34.90 16.24 56.75
C GLY A 592 35.81 16.82 55.67
N ASP A 593 35.89 18.15 55.62
CA ASP A 593 36.78 18.90 54.72
C ASP A 593 38.21 18.35 54.78
N GLY A 594 38.72 17.94 53.63
CA GLY A 594 40.08 17.45 53.44
C GLY A 594 40.61 17.86 52.08
N ASP A 595 41.14 19.08 52.01
CA ASP A 595 41.99 19.56 50.92
C ASP A 595 43.15 18.57 50.65
N GLY A 596 43.38 18.23 49.38
CA GLY A 596 44.45 17.29 49.00
C GLY A 596 44.71 17.22 47.50
N GLU A 597 45.40 18.25 47.01
CA GLU A 597 46.45 18.29 45.96
C GLU A 597 46.35 17.48 44.64
N GLU A 598 46.80 18.20 43.61
CA GLU A 598 47.10 17.81 42.24
C GLU A 598 48.07 16.62 42.08
N GLY A 599 47.87 15.85 41.01
CA GLY A 599 48.80 14.88 40.43
C GLY A 599 47.97 13.86 39.63
N GLY A 600 47.88 13.86 38.29
CA GLY A 600 48.96 14.07 37.35
C GLY A 600 49.66 12.73 37.13
N GLU A 601 49.09 11.83 36.34
CA GLU A 601 49.83 10.77 35.65
C GLU A 601 49.00 10.24 34.47
N GLU A 602 49.56 10.49 33.29
CA GLU A 602 49.29 9.83 32.03
C GLU A 602 49.78 8.40 32.13
N ASP A 603 49.00 7.41 31.70
CA ASP A 603 49.56 6.12 31.28
C ASP A 603 48.84 5.66 30.01
N GLU A 604 49.60 5.76 28.93
CA GLU A 604 49.46 4.98 27.71
C GLU A 604 49.67 3.51 28.05
N ASP A 605 48.82 2.61 27.53
CA ASP A 605 49.25 1.22 27.35
C ASP A 605 48.63 0.64 26.06
N GLU A 606 49.58 0.35 25.17
CA GLU A 606 49.65 -0.47 23.97
C GLU A 606 48.72 -1.70 24.00
N GLU A 607 47.95 -1.93 22.94
CA GLU A 607 48.26 -2.97 21.92
C GLU A 607 48.75 -4.31 22.50
N GLU A 608 47.90 -5.33 22.46
CA GLU A 608 48.35 -6.70 22.18
C GLU A 608 47.29 -7.47 21.39
N ASP A 609 47.75 -8.01 20.26
CA ASP A 609 47.06 -8.87 19.30
C ASP A 609 46.65 -10.24 19.90
N GLU A 610 45.48 -10.75 19.47
CA GLU A 610 45.27 -12.11 18.92
C GLU A 610 43.88 -12.29 18.27
#